data_AF-A0A6L8A4K9-F1
#
_entry.id   AF-A0A6L8A4K9-F1
#
_cell.length_a   1.000
_cell.length_b   1.000
_cell.length_c   1.000
_cell.angle_alpha   90.00
_cell.angle_beta   90.00
_cell.angle_gamma   90.00
#
_symmetry.space_group_name_H-M   'P 1'
#
loop_
_entity.id
_entity.type
_entity.pdbx_description
1 polymer ?
#
loop_
_entity_poly.entity_id
_entity_poly.type
_entity_poly.pdbx_seq_one_letter_code
_entity_poly.pdbx_strand_id
1 'polypeptide(L)'
;MDVDAAAICTHPLVLSLAQILQTHWRKLEQCKPLALPRGMEQVKGALDDGPVQIRNCCFSARGFRKMHLELATIGPGLNILHAVMFPDPCWDLPLFGCDLVAARGQVSAAVVDLSPTAGTLSPSLNQQLQALPRPEFSEPRQLPPWGDIFSAAVCFIRPRGVEEEQAFQQLAVGYLRLLLAEAGRINPDSPDHPATVARKAAQLRYCRQQQCNDKTRRVLAKAFGEPWADDYIRHVLFDEPDS
;
A
#
# COMPACT_ATOMS: atom_id res chain seq x y z
N MET A 1 14.35 10.28 1.89
CA MET A 1 13.78 11.58 1.48
C MET A 1 12.30 11.38 1.26
N ASP A 2 11.47 12.39 1.55
CA ASP A 2 10.05 12.34 1.21
C ASP A 2 9.89 12.45 -0.32
N VAL A 3 8.82 11.88 -0.86
CA VAL A 3 8.43 12.12 -2.25
C VAL A 3 7.61 13.39 -2.30
N ASP A 4 8.07 14.35 -3.09
CA ASP A 4 7.26 15.49 -3.52
C ASP A 4 6.20 14.99 -4.50
N ALA A 5 5.01 14.70 -3.99
CA ALA A 5 3.91 14.16 -4.77
C ALA A 5 3.47 15.11 -5.89
N ALA A 6 3.55 16.44 -5.66
CA ALA A 6 3.13 17.45 -6.62
C ALA A 6 4.11 17.58 -7.81
N ALA A 7 5.34 17.10 -7.65
CA ALA A 7 6.29 17.00 -8.75
C ALA A 7 5.98 15.86 -9.74
N ILE A 8 5.07 14.94 -9.39
CA ILE A 8 4.82 13.70 -10.14
C ILE A 8 3.37 13.59 -10.56
N CYS A 9 2.46 13.66 -9.58
CA CYS A 9 1.04 13.44 -9.75
C CYS A 9 0.28 14.78 -9.73
N THR A 10 -0.93 14.77 -10.25
CA THR A 10 -1.83 15.93 -10.31
C THR A 10 -3.18 15.68 -9.65
N HIS A 11 -3.57 14.42 -9.42
CA HIS A 11 -4.87 14.10 -8.85
C HIS A 11 -4.96 14.49 -7.36
N PRO A 12 -5.92 15.33 -6.92
CA PRO A 12 -5.99 15.84 -5.55
C PRO A 12 -6.01 14.76 -4.46
N LEU A 13 -6.79 13.69 -4.65
CA LEU A 13 -6.84 12.57 -3.71
C LEU A 13 -5.48 11.87 -3.55
N VAL A 14 -4.74 11.66 -4.65
CA VAL A 14 -3.41 11.03 -4.64
C VAL A 14 -2.42 11.90 -3.88
N LEU A 15 -2.41 13.21 -4.18
CA LEU A 15 -1.54 14.18 -3.51
C LEU A 15 -1.80 14.24 -2.01
N SER A 16 -3.08 14.35 -1.62
CA SER A 16 -3.47 14.46 -0.22
C SER A 16 -3.11 13.19 0.57
N LEU A 17 -3.44 12.00 0.05
CA LEU A 17 -3.09 10.74 0.72
C LEU A 17 -1.58 10.53 0.83
N ALA A 18 -0.81 10.83 -0.23
CA ALA A 18 0.64 10.74 -0.20
C ALA A 18 1.25 11.63 0.90
N GLN A 19 0.74 12.87 1.04
CA GLN A 19 1.20 13.80 2.09
C GLN A 19 0.81 13.31 3.48
N ILE A 20 -0.43 12.82 3.64
CA ILE A 20 -0.94 12.33 4.93
C ILE A 20 -0.16 11.11 5.41
N LEU A 21 0.08 10.13 4.52
CA LEU A 21 0.85 8.91 4.83
C LEU A 21 2.25 9.27 5.32
N GLN A 22 3.00 10.06 4.54
CA GLN A 22 4.35 10.48 4.91
C GLN A 22 4.35 11.24 6.23
N THR A 23 3.40 12.17 6.44
CA THR A 23 3.30 12.94 7.70
C THR A 23 3.09 12.04 8.92
N HIS A 24 2.31 10.97 8.80
CA HIS A 24 2.08 10.03 9.90
C HIS A 24 3.29 9.11 10.10
N TRP A 25 3.88 8.56 9.03
CA TRP A 25 5.05 7.68 9.11
C TRP A 25 6.24 8.37 9.76
N ARG A 26 6.46 9.65 9.50
CA ARG A 26 7.55 10.43 10.11
C ARG A 26 7.41 10.61 11.63
N LYS A 27 6.21 10.44 12.17
CA LYS A 27 5.95 10.54 13.61
C LYS A 27 6.17 9.21 14.33
N LEU A 28 6.43 8.12 13.60
CA LEU A 28 6.69 6.83 14.21
C LEU A 28 8.07 6.80 14.88
N GLU A 29 8.12 6.10 16.00
CA GLU A 29 9.35 5.90 16.75
C GLU A 29 10.40 5.18 15.88
N GLN A 30 11.65 5.65 15.93
CA GLN A 30 12.77 5.10 15.17
C GLN A 30 12.56 5.12 13.65
N CYS A 31 11.68 6.00 13.14
CA CYS A 31 11.47 6.17 11.70
C CYS A 31 12.75 6.66 11.01
N LYS A 32 13.26 5.87 10.08
CA LYS A 32 14.44 6.17 9.27
C LYS A 32 14.21 5.81 7.80
N PRO A 33 14.85 6.51 6.86
CA PRO A 33 14.84 6.11 5.45
C PRO A 33 15.35 4.67 5.30
N LEU A 34 14.67 3.89 4.46
CA LEU A 34 15.09 2.56 4.06
C LEU A 34 15.55 2.62 2.60
N ALA A 35 16.76 2.11 2.34
CA ALA A 35 17.33 2.13 1.00
C ALA A 35 16.53 1.22 0.06
N LEU A 36 16.32 1.71 -1.16
CA LEU A 36 15.77 0.93 -2.27
C LEU A 36 16.91 0.32 -3.10
N PRO A 37 16.62 -0.69 -3.93
CA PRO A 37 17.58 -1.14 -4.93
C PRO A 37 18.04 0.05 -5.80
N ARG A 38 19.32 0.04 -6.20
CA ARG A 38 19.96 1.17 -6.87
C ARG A 38 19.14 1.65 -8.08
N GLY A 39 18.75 2.92 -8.07
CA GLY A 39 18.05 3.56 -9.18
C GLY A 39 16.53 3.39 -9.15
N MET A 40 15.99 2.72 -8.13
CA MET A 40 14.54 2.53 -7.98
C MET A 40 13.86 3.69 -7.25
N GLU A 41 14.59 4.65 -6.69
CA GLU A 41 14.00 5.86 -6.11
C GLU A 41 13.29 6.71 -7.16
N GLN A 42 13.82 6.73 -8.39
CA GLN A 42 13.31 7.49 -9.51
C GLN A 42 13.44 6.69 -10.80
N VAL A 43 12.31 6.23 -11.34
CA VAL A 43 12.28 5.49 -12.60
C VAL A 43 11.61 6.36 -13.67
N LYS A 44 12.17 6.34 -14.87
CA LYS A 44 11.60 7.00 -16.05
C LYS A 44 11.54 6.01 -17.20
N GLY A 45 10.41 5.97 -17.90
CA GLY A 45 10.17 5.14 -19.07
C GLY A 45 9.24 5.83 -20.06
N ALA A 46 8.73 5.08 -21.03
CA ALA A 46 7.78 5.59 -22.01
C ALA A 46 6.79 4.50 -22.41
N LEU A 47 5.57 4.94 -22.70
CA LEU A 47 4.49 4.17 -23.31
C LEU A 47 3.90 4.97 -24.46
N ASP A 48 3.08 4.33 -25.30
CA ASP A 48 2.32 5.01 -26.35
C ASP A 48 1.45 6.16 -25.78
N ASP A 49 0.95 5.98 -24.55
CA ASP A 49 0.15 6.98 -23.83
C ASP A 49 0.98 8.13 -23.22
N GLY A 50 2.31 8.08 -23.30
CA GLY A 50 3.23 9.15 -22.87
C GLY A 50 4.37 8.70 -21.94
N PRO A 51 5.15 9.65 -21.40
CA PRO A 51 6.24 9.34 -20.49
C PRO A 51 5.73 8.66 -19.21
N VAL A 52 6.47 7.67 -18.73
CA VAL A 52 6.25 7.02 -17.44
C VAL A 52 7.21 7.60 -16.43
N GLN A 53 6.71 8.04 -15.28
CA GLN A 53 7.54 8.44 -14.15
C GLN A 53 7.08 7.69 -12.91
N ILE A 54 8.03 7.12 -12.17
CA ILE A 54 7.79 6.49 -10.88
C ILE A 54 8.72 7.13 -9.86
N ARG A 55 8.19 7.43 -8.68
CA ARG A 55 8.93 7.86 -7.50
C ARG A 55 8.61 6.95 -6.34
N ASN A 56 9.66 6.49 -5.68
CA ASN A 56 9.56 5.65 -4.51
C ASN A 56 10.21 6.33 -3.31
N CYS A 57 9.57 6.23 -2.15
CA CYS A 57 10.26 6.35 -0.87
C CYS A 57 9.93 5.16 0.02
N CYS A 58 10.95 4.71 0.75
CA CYS A 58 10.81 3.70 1.77
C CYS A 58 11.33 4.21 3.11
N PHE A 59 10.66 3.76 4.16
CA PHE A 59 11.04 3.99 5.54
C PHE A 59 10.97 2.67 6.31
N SER A 60 11.70 2.59 7.40
CA SER A 60 11.52 1.57 8.45
C SER A 60 11.28 2.28 9.77
N ALA A 61 10.52 1.69 10.68
CA ALA A 61 10.26 2.23 12.01
C ALA A 61 10.05 1.10 13.01
N ARG A 62 9.92 1.44 14.30
CA ARG A 62 9.53 0.45 15.33
C ARG A 62 8.24 -0.26 14.90
N GLY A 63 8.28 -1.59 14.83
CA GLY A 63 7.17 -2.45 14.40
C GLY A 63 6.98 -2.60 12.89
N PHE A 64 7.71 -1.86 12.06
CA PHE A 64 7.59 -1.91 10.60
C PHE A 64 8.95 -2.09 9.92
N ARG A 65 9.14 -3.26 9.29
CA ARG A 65 10.34 -3.54 8.49
C ARG A 65 10.43 -2.65 7.25
N LYS A 66 9.29 -2.31 6.66
CA LYS A 66 9.20 -1.48 5.44
C LYS A 66 7.87 -0.74 5.36
N MET A 67 7.92 0.55 5.11
CA MET A 67 6.79 1.41 4.78
C MET A 67 7.12 2.07 3.45
N HIS A 68 6.45 1.63 2.39
CA HIS A 68 6.75 2.01 1.02
C HIS A 68 5.60 2.81 0.44
N LEU A 69 5.94 3.98 -0.11
CA LEU A 69 5.06 4.79 -0.93
C LEU A 69 5.67 4.88 -2.34
N GLU A 70 4.88 4.46 -3.32
CA GLU A 70 5.14 4.64 -4.73
C GLU A 70 4.11 5.61 -5.32
N LEU A 71 4.58 6.58 -6.09
CA LEU A 71 3.76 7.43 -6.93
C LEU A 71 4.19 7.26 -8.38
N ALA A 72 3.24 7.00 -9.27
CA ALA A 72 3.53 6.86 -10.69
C ALA A 72 2.58 7.68 -11.57
N THR A 73 3.11 8.16 -12.70
CA THR A 73 2.32 8.75 -13.78
C THR A 73 2.64 8.14 -15.13
N ILE A 74 1.62 8.11 -15.98
CA ILE A 74 1.74 7.70 -17.39
C ILE A 74 1.06 8.78 -18.23
N GLY A 75 1.87 9.51 -19.00
CA GLY A 75 1.41 10.70 -19.72
C GLY A 75 0.76 11.73 -18.79
N PRO A 76 -0.10 12.61 -19.32
CA PRO A 76 -0.82 13.59 -18.52
C PRO A 76 -2.02 13.01 -17.76
N GLY A 77 -2.40 11.75 -18.06
CA GLY A 77 -3.72 11.23 -17.72
C GLY A 77 -3.74 10.29 -16.52
N LEU A 78 -2.73 9.44 -16.33
CA LEU A 78 -2.76 8.40 -15.32
C LEU A 78 -1.94 8.80 -14.09
N ASN A 79 -2.54 8.67 -12.91
CA ASN A 79 -1.92 8.87 -11.61
C ASN A 79 -2.15 7.61 -10.77
N ILE A 80 -1.07 7.10 -10.17
CA ILE A 80 -1.09 5.91 -9.34
C ILE A 80 -0.47 6.27 -7.99
N LEU A 81 -1.12 5.81 -6.92
CA LEU A 81 -0.55 5.72 -5.59
C LEU A 81 -0.58 4.27 -5.17
N HIS A 82 0.56 3.75 -4.74
CA HIS A 82 0.67 2.45 -4.11
C HIS A 82 1.38 2.65 -2.77
N ALA A 83 0.77 2.19 -1.68
CA ALA A 83 1.36 2.29 -0.36
C ALA A 83 1.16 1.01 0.44
N VAL A 84 2.25 0.46 0.97
CA VAL A 84 2.22 -0.73 1.83
C VAL A 84 3.06 -0.50 3.07
N MET A 85 2.52 -0.88 4.23
CA MET A 85 3.29 -1.00 5.47
C MET A 85 3.43 -2.47 5.83
N PHE A 86 4.63 -3.00 5.68
CA PHE A 86 5.02 -4.34 6.07
C PHE A 86 5.48 -4.32 7.53
N PRO A 87 4.76 -5.00 8.44
CA PRO A 87 5.19 -5.11 9.81
C PRO A 87 6.42 -6.00 9.93
N ASP A 88 7.23 -5.77 10.95
CA ASP A 88 8.23 -6.76 11.37
C ASP A 88 7.47 -8.02 11.87
N PRO A 89 7.79 -9.24 11.41
CA PRO A 89 7.07 -10.45 11.82
C PRO A 89 7.05 -10.71 13.33
N CYS A 90 7.98 -10.14 14.11
CA CYS A 90 7.95 -10.25 15.57
C CYS A 90 6.76 -9.48 16.17
N TRP A 91 6.13 -8.58 15.43
CA TRP A 91 5.03 -7.75 15.88
C TRP A 91 3.70 -8.30 15.35
N ASP A 92 2.72 -8.42 16.23
CA ASP A 92 1.36 -8.85 15.85
C ASP A 92 0.56 -7.70 15.21
N LEU A 93 1.00 -7.30 14.01
CA LEU A 93 0.40 -6.23 13.23
C LEU A 93 -0.06 -6.75 11.87
N PRO A 94 -1.17 -6.23 11.33
CA PRO A 94 -1.58 -6.49 9.96
C PRO A 94 -0.75 -5.70 8.94
N LEU A 95 -0.85 -6.06 7.66
CA LEU A 95 -0.31 -5.26 6.57
C LEU A 95 -1.30 -4.15 6.21
N PHE A 96 -0.87 -2.89 6.25
CA PHE A 96 -1.64 -1.81 5.61
C PHE A 96 -1.35 -1.81 4.12
N GLY A 97 -2.39 -1.80 3.29
CA GLY A 97 -2.29 -1.61 1.85
C GLY A 97 -3.26 -0.54 1.39
N CYS A 98 -2.80 0.38 0.54
CA CYS A 98 -3.63 1.40 -0.10
C CYS A 98 -3.20 1.60 -1.56
N ASP A 99 -4.13 1.42 -2.48
CA ASP A 99 -3.90 1.56 -3.92
C ASP A 99 -4.93 2.52 -4.54
N LEU A 100 -4.46 3.48 -5.34
CA LEU A 100 -5.29 4.37 -6.14
C LEU A 100 -4.84 4.35 -7.59
N VAL A 101 -5.80 4.28 -8.50
CA VAL A 101 -5.58 4.47 -9.94
C VAL A 101 -6.57 5.50 -10.44
N ALA A 102 -6.07 6.70 -10.76
CA ALA A 102 -6.86 7.78 -11.34
C ALA A 102 -6.45 8.04 -12.78
N ALA A 103 -7.41 8.05 -13.69
CA ALA A 103 -7.23 8.29 -15.11
C ALA A 103 -8.09 9.48 -15.55
N ARG A 104 -7.48 10.46 -16.23
CA ARG A 104 -8.16 11.63 -16.81
C ARG A 104 -9.00 12.39 -15.76
N GLY A 105 -8.44 12.54 -14.55
CA GLY A 105 -9.10 13.25 -13.44
C GLY A 105 -10.19 12.48 -12.71
N GLN A 106 -10.38 11.18 -13.00
CA GLN A 106 -11.33 10.33 -12.28
C GLN A 106 -10.63 9.13 -11.67
N VAL A 107 -10.94 8.81 -10.42
CA VAL A 107 -10.48 7.58 -9.78
C VAL A 107 -11.24 6.38 -10.35
N SER A 108 -10.50 5.44 -10.93
CA SER A 108 -11.02 4.20 -11.52
C SER A 108 -10.96 3.01 -10.57
N ALA A 109 -10.07 3.07 -9.58
CA ALA A 109 -9.87 2.06 -8.55
C ALA A 109 -9.34 2.72 -7.28
N ALA A 110 -9.94 2.39 -6.15
CA ALA A 110 -9.45 2.76 -4.83
C ALA A 110 -9.58 1.55 -3.90
N VAL A 111 -8.46 1.11 -3.32
CA VAL A 111 -8.39 -0.03 -2.39
C VAL A 111 -7.75 0.43 -1.10
N VAL A 112 -8.32 0.07 0.05
CA VAL A 112 -7.61 0.13 1.33
C VAL A 112 -7.95 -1.08 2.19
N ASP A 113 -6.94 -1.62 2.87
CA ASP A 113 -7.11 -2.75 3.79
C ASP A 113 -6.09 -2.76 4.94
N LEU A 114 -6.46 -3.44 6.02
CA LEU A 114 -5.53 -4.01 7.00
C LEU A 114 -5.56 -5.53 6.85
N SER A 115 -4.69 -6.10 6.03
CA SER A 115 -4.67 -7.52 5.73
C SER A 115 -4.06 -8.34 6.88
N PRO A 116 -4.69 -9.45 7.32
CA PRO A 116 -4.26 -10.18 8.51
C PRO A 116 -2.94 -10.94 8.28
N THR A 117 -2.09 -10.96 9.31
CA THR A 117 -0.87 -11.78 9.37
C THR A 117 -1.03 -13.03 10.24
N ALA A 118 -2.19 -13.20 10.90
CA ALA A 118 -2.48 -14.32 11.81
C ALA A 118 -3.85 -14.96 11.52
N GLY A 119 -4.15 -15.23 10.24
CA GLY A 119 -5.42 -15.82 9.78
C GLY A 119 -6.60 -14.83 9.79
N THR A 120 -6.86 -14.19 10.92
CA THR A 120 -7.85 -13.11 11.07
C THR A 120 -7.26 -11.92 11.82
N LEU A 121 -7.88 -10.75 11.71
CA LEU A 121 -7.55 -9.61 12.56
C LEU A 121 -7.96 -9.89 14.01
N SER A 122 -7.30 -9.21 14.95
CA SER A 122 -7.72 -9.28 16.36
C SER A 122 -9.19 -8.81 16.48
N PRO A 123 -10.01 -9.42 17.36
CA PRO A 123 -11.41 -9.05 17.49
C PRO A 123 -11.60 -7.54 17.78
N SER A 124 -10.71 -6.96 18.58
CA SER A 124 -10.74 -5.53 18.91
C SER A 124 -10.47 -4.65 17.69
N LEU A 125 -9.43 -4.96 16.90
CA LEU A 125 -9.13 -4.19 15.68
C LEU A 125 -10.24 -4.34 14.65
N ASN A 126 -10.80 -5.55 14.49
CA ASN A 126 -11.92 -5.77 13.58
C ASN A 126 -13.15 -4.94 14.00
N GLN A 127 -13.49 -4.92 15.29
CA GLN A 127 -14.58 -4.09 15.80
C GLN A 127 -14.34 -2.59 15.55
N GLN A 128 -13.12 -2.11 15.78
CA GLN A 128 -12.75 -0.71 15.53
C GLN A 128 -12.86 -0.34 14.04
N LEU A 129 -12.44 -1.25 13.14
CA LEU A 129 -12.58 -1.06 11.70
C LEU A 129 -14.04 -0.96 11.26
N GLN A 130 -14.91 -1.81 11.81
CA GLN A 130 -16.35 -1.77 11.52
C GLN A 130 -17.04 -0.52 12.09
N ALA A 131 -16.47 0.09 13.12
CA ALA A 131 -16.99 1.32 13.71
C ALA A 131 -16.55 2.60 12.96
N LEU A 132 -15.62 2.50 12.00
CA LEU A 132 -15.23 3.64 11.19
C LEU A 132 -16.40 4.10 10.31
N PRO A 133 -16.63 5.42 10.16
CA PRO A 133 -17.62 5.93 9.22
C PRO A 133 -17.34 5.42 7.81
N ARG A 134 -18.28 4.64 7.26
CA ARG A 134 -18.21 4.09 5.91
C ARG A 134 -19.53 4.39 5.21
N PRO A 135 -19.58 5.38 4.31
CA PRO A 135 -20.80 5.57 3.53
C PRO A 135 -20.99 4.39 2.59
N GLU A 136 -22.23 4.23 2.12
CA GLU A 136 -22.52 3.33 1.03
C GLU A 136 -21.91 3.90 -0.25
N PHE A 137 -20.80 3.31 -0.70
CA PHE A 137 -20.17 3.68 -1.96
C PHE A 137 -21.02 3.16 -3.12
N SER A 138 -21.27 4.01 -4.11
CA SER A 138 -22.14 3.70 -5.26
C SER A 138 -21.61 2.58 -6.15
N GLU A 139 -20.29 2.43 -6.25
CA GLU A 139 -19.66 1.40 -7.10
C GLU A 139 -18.60 0.57 -6.37
N PRO A 140 -19.03 -0.40 -5.53
CA PRO A 140 -18.14 -1.40 -4.97
C PRO A 140 -17.59 -2.31 -6.08
N ARG A 141 -16.35 -2.76 -5.91
CA ARG A 141 -15.68 -3.63 -6.85
C ARG A 141 -15.44 -5.00 -6.25
N GLN A 142 -15.57 -6.03 -7.08
CA GLN A 142 -15.22 -7.39 -6.69
C GLN A 142 -13.71 -7.54 -6.58
N LEU A 143 -13.28 -8.24 -5.53
CA LEU A 143 -11.89 -8.63 -5.37
C LEU A 143 -11.50 -9.63 -6.47
N PRO A 144 -10.23 -9.60 -6.91
CA PRO A 144 -9.71 -10.61 -7.81
C PRO A 144 -9.63 -11.99 -7.12
N PRO A 145 -9.47 -13.10 -7.87
CA PRO A 145 -9.38 -14.44 -7.29
C PRO A 145 -8.25 -14.64 -6.26
N TRP A 146 -7.15 -13.88 -6.39
CA TRP A 146 -6.03 -13.88 -5.44
C TRP A 146 -6.30 -13.00 -4.19
N GLY A 147 -7.43 -12.29 -4.14
CA GLY A 147 -7.79 -11.34 -3.09
C GLY A 147 -8.23 -11.98 -1.77
N ASP A 148 -8.06 -13.30 -1.61
CA ASP A 148 -8.27 -14.04 -0.37
C ASP A 148 -7.23 -13.73 0.73
N ILE A 149 -6.32 -12.79 0.44
CA ILE A 149 -5.37 -12.21 1.38
C ILE A 149 -5.93 -11.00 2.14
N PHE A 150 -6.98 -10.36 1.60
CA PHE A 150 -7.56 -9.18 2.20
C PHE A 150 -8.45 -9.52 3.40
N SER A 151 -8.60 -8.58 4.31
CA SER A 151 -9.51 -8.72 5.46
C SER A 151 -10.98 -8.63 5.03
N ALA A 152 -11.89 -9.03 5.92
CA ALA A 152 -13.32 -8.79 5.74
C ALA A 152 -13.69 -7.29 5.73
N ALA A 153 -12.80 -6.41 6.21
CA ALA A 153 -13.05 -4.97 6.25
C ALA A 153 -12.66 -4.26 4.94
N VAL A 154 -11.91 -4.91 4.05
CA VAL A 154 -11.38 -4.32 2.81
C VAL A 154 -12.39 -3.44 2.07
N CYS A 155 -11.93 -2.26 1.67
CA CYS A 155 -12.70 -1.36 0.85
C CYS A 155 -12.10 -1.34 -0.55
N PHE A 156 -12.82 -1.88 -1.53
CA PHE A 156 -12.46 -1.81 -2.94
C PHE A 156 -13.60 -1.20 -3.74
N ILE A 157 -13.38 -0.01 -4.28
CA ILE A 157 -14.43 0.78 -4.93
C ILE A 157 -13.91 1.47 -6.20
N ARG A 158 -14.85 2.00 -6.98
CA ARG A 158 -14.62 3.11 -7.91
C ARG A 158 -15.40 4.32 -7.37
N PRO A 159 -14.75 5.29 -6.69
CA PRO A 159 -15.50 6.39 -6.10
C PRO A 159 -16.09 7.29 -7.19
N ARG A 160 -17.31 7.79 -6.94
CA ARG A 160 -18.05 8.69 -7.80
C ARG A 160 -18.17 10.08 -7.17
N GLY A 161 -17.48 11.04 -7.78
CA GLY A 161 -17.50 12.42 -7.32
C GLY A 161 -16.58 12.67 -6.12
N VAL A 162 -16.50 13.94 -5.73
CA VAL A 162 -15.56 14.40 -4.70
C VAL A 162 -15.97 13.89 -3.32
N GLU A 163 -17.26 13.71 -3.08
CA GLU A 163 -17.80 13.23 -1.81
C GLU A 163 -17.33 11.80 -1.49
N GLU A 164 -17.40 10.89 -2.47
CA GLU A 164 -16.92 9.52 -2.28
C GLU A 164 -15.38 9.44 -2.22
N GLU A 165 -14.66 10.30 -2.95
CA GLU A 165 -13.21 10.40 -2.83
C GLU A 165 -12.79 10.87 -1.43
N GLN A 166 -13.47 11.87 -0.88
CA GLN A 166 -13.24 12.35 0.49
C GLN A 166 -13.59 11.28 1.53
N ALA A 167 -14.70 10.57 1.34
CA ALA A 167 -15.07 9.46 2.21
C ALA A 167 -14.04 8.33 2.18
N PHE A 168 -13.54 7.96 1.00
CA PHE A 168 -12.47 6.98 0.85
C PHE A 168 -11.19 7.45 1.55
N GLN A 169 -10.81 8.73 1.39
CA GLN A 169 -9.65 9.29 2.08
C GLN A 169 -9.81 9.19 3.60
N GLN A 170 -10.97 9.57 4.14
CA GLN A 170 -11.24 9.50 5.58
C GLN A 170 -11.17 8.06 6.10
N LEU A 171 -11.72 7.10 5.34
CA LEU A 171 -11.64 5.69 5.66
C LEU A 171 -10.20 5.19 5.69
N ALA A 172 -9.40 5.48 4.65
CA ALA A 172 -8.01 5.08 4.56
C ALA A 172 -7.15 5.68 5.69
N VAL A 173 -7.39 6.94 6.04
CA VAL A 173 -6.75 7.60 7.19
C VAL A 173 -7.19 6.97 8.51
N GLY A 174 -8.45 6.54 8.62
CA GLY A 174 -8.94 5.75 9.75
C GLY A 174 -8.16 4.45 9.93
N TYR A 175 -7.98 3.69 8.84
CA TYR A 175 -7.23 2.42 8.85
C TYR A 175 -5.78 2.63 9.29
N LEU A 176 -5.13 3.65 8.71
CA LEU A 176 -3.78 4.05 9.12
C LEU A 176 -3.72 4.37 10.61
N ARG A 177 -4.61 5.23 11.13
CA ARG A 177 -4.62 5.63 12.54
C ARG A 177 -4.83 4.45 13.50
N LEU A 178 -5.72 3.52 13.15
CA LEU A 178 -5.92 2.31 13.95
C LEU A 178 -4.66 1.45 13.98
N LEU A 179 -4.03 1.22 12.82
CA LEU A 179 -2.76 0.48 12.76
C LEU A 179 -1.67 1.14 13.61
N LEU A 180 -1.51 2.47 13.51
CA LEU A 180 -0.49 3.18 14.29
C LEU A 180 -0.78 3.15 15.79
N ALA A 181 -2.05 3.21 16.19
CA ALA A 181 -2.44 3.06 17.59
C ALA A 181 -2.12 1.67 18.14
N GLU A 182 -2.37 0.61 17.37
CA GLU A 182 -2.01 -0.76 17.74
C GLU A 182 -0.49 -0.94 17.82
N ALA A 183 0.27 -0.44 16.84
CA ALA A 183 1.73 -0.49 16.86
C ALA A 183 2.35 0.21 18.09
N GLY A 184 1.69 1.27 18.60
CA GLY A 184 2.11 1.96 19.82
C GLY A 184 1.82 1.21 21.13
N ARG A 185 0.95 0.20 21.13
CA ARG A 185 0.52 -0.52 22.35
C ARG A 185 1.17 -1.88 22.54
N ILE A 186 1.61 -2.51 21.45
CA ILE A 186 2.15 -3.86 21.51
C ILE A 186 3.68 -3.88 21.63
N ASN A 187 4.22 -5.05 21.93
CA ASN A 187 5.65 -5.35 21.98
C ASN A 187 5.96 -6.55 21.08
N PRO A 188 7.21 -6.72 20.65
CA PRO A 188 7.58 -7.85 19.80
C PRO A 188 7.60 -9.15 20.60
N ASP A 189 7.14 -10.22 19.96
CA ASP A 189 7.47 -11.59 20.34
C ASP A 189 8.95 -11.89 20.03
N SER A 190 9.46 -13.01 20.56
CA SER A 190 10.77 -13.54 20.14
C SER A 190 10.77 -13.89 18.64
N PRO A 191 11.90 -13.73 17.93
CA PRO A 191 12.05 -14.18 16.54
C PRO A 191 11.66 -15.65 16.31
N ASP A 192 11.97 -16.52 17.29
CA ASP A 192 11.69 -17.96 17.23
C ASP A 192 10.29 -18.34 17.74
N HIS A 193 9.48 -17.35 18.16
CA HIS A 193 8.13 -17.62 18.65
C HIS A 193 7.25 -18.20 17.51
N PRO A 194 6.44 -19.24 17.76
CA PRO A 194 5.59 -19.83 16.71
C PRO A 194 4.68 -18.82 16.00
N ALA A 195 4.18 -17.81 16.72
CA ALA A 195 3.38 -16.74 16.11
C ALA A 195 4.20 -15.85 15.16
N THR A 196 5.47 -15.57 15.49
CA THR A 196 6.39 -14.83 14.60
C THR A 196 6.61 -15.57 13.29
N VAL A 197 6.86 -16.89 13.37
CA VAL A 197 7.01 -17.76 12.19
C VAL A 197 5.73 -17.77 11.35
N ALA A 198 4.56 -17.89 11.98
CA ALA A 198 3.28 -17.85 11.28
C ALA A 198 3.02 -16.50 10.58
N ARG A 199 3.32 -15.38 11.26
CA ARG A 199 3.19 -14.03 10.67
C ARG A 199 4.14 -13.83 9.50
N LYS A 200 5.37 -14.34 9.58
CA LYS A 200 6.31 -14.34 8.45
C LYS A 200 5.75 -15.12 7.25
N ALA A 201 5.21 -16.31 7.48
CA ALA A 201 4.59 -17.13 6.44
C ALA A 201 3.37 -16.43 5.80
N ALA A 202 2.54 -15.74 6.60
CA ALA A 202 1.40 -14.97 6.11
C ALA A 202 1.84 -13.77 5.26
N GLN A 203 2.88 -13.04 5.67
CA GLN A 203 3.47 -11.96 4.85
C GLN A 203 4.04 -12.49 3.53
N LEU A 204 4.71 -13.65 3.53
CA LEU A 204 5.18 -14.31 2.31
C LEU A 204 4.02 -14.65 1.37
N ARG A 205 2.92 -15.20 1.90
CA ARG A 205 1.71 -15.45 1.13
C ARG A 205 1.14 -14.16 0.55
N TYR A 206 1.06 -13.09 1.34
CA TYR A 206 0.60 -11.78 0.88
C TYR A 206 1.43 -11.27 -0.30
N CYS A 207 2.77 -11.26 -0.16
CA CYS A 207 3.67 -10.82 -1.23
C CYS A 207 3.47 -11.67 -2.50
N ARG A 208 3.44 -13.00 -2.40
CA ARG A 208 3.26 -13.89 -3.55
C ARG A 208 1.93 -13.69 -4.26
N GLN A 209 0.84 -13.54 -3.51
CA GLN A 209 -0.48 -13.30 -4.10
C GLN A 209 -0.55 -11.93 -4.79
N GLN A 210 0.07 -10.89 -4.20
CA GLN A 210 0.17 -9.58 -4.83
C GLN A 210 1.05 -9.59 -6.09
N GLN A 211 2.08 -10.44 -6.15
CA GLN A 211 2.89 -10.64 -7.37
C GLN A 211 2.08 -11.26 -8.51
N CYS A 212 0.96 -11.96 -8.23
CA CYS A 212 0.01 -12.43 -9.24
C CYS A 212 -0.92 -11.33 -9.78
N ASN A 213 -0.75 -10.07 -9.37
CA ASN A 213 -1.52 -8.95 -9.90
C ASN A 213 -1.08 -8.59 -11.34
N ASP A 214 -1.73 -9.26 -12.29
CA ASP A 214 -1.55 -9.07 -13.73
C ASP A 214 -1.64 -7.61 -14.20
N LYS A 215 -2.44 -6.76 -13.54
CA LYS A 215 -2.65 -5.38 -14.01
C LYS A 215 -1.39 -4.54 -13.82
N THR A 216 -0.79 -4.62 -12.64
CA THR A 216 0.48 -3.93 -12.33
C THR A 216 1.59 -4.46 -13.21
N ARG A 217 1.73 -5.79 -13.34
CA ARG A 217 2.75 -6.43 -14.21
C ARG A 217 2.63 -5.96 -15.65
N ARG A 218 1.43 -5.96 -16.25
CA ARG A 218 1.23 -5.54 -17.64
C ARG A 218 1.59 -4.09 -17.89
N VAL A 219 1.29 -3.19 -16.96
CA VAL A 219 1.63 -1.76 -17.10
C VAL A 219 3.15 -1.58 -17.08
N LEU A 220 3.85 -2.19 -16.11
CA LEU A 220 5.30 -2.10 -16.01
C LEU A 220 6.00 -2.78 -17.19
N ALA A 221 5.55 -3.97 -17.60
CA ALA A 221 6.15 -4.72 -18.69
C ALA A 221 6.06 -4.00 -20.04
N LYS A 222 4.96 -3.29 -20.29
CA LYS A 222 4.84 -2.45 -21.50
C LYS A 222 5.84 -1.29 -21.51
N ALA A 223 6.15 -0.73 -20.33
CA ALA A 223 7.00 0.45 -20.21
C ALA A 223 8.50 0.12 -20.15
N PHE A 224 8.85 -1.04 -19.58
CA PHE A 224 10.22 -1.37 -19.19
C PHE A 224 10.67 -2.79 -19.63
N GLY A 225 9.78 -3.58 -20.22
CA GLY A 225 10.02 -4.98 -20.56
C GLY A 225 9.71 -5.95 -19.41
N GLU A 226 9.44 -7.20 -19.75
CA GLU A 226 9.06 -8.23 -18.76
C GLU A 226 10.11 -8.48 -17.66
N PRO A 227 11.42 -8.64 -17.97
CA PRO A 227 12.41 -8.91 -16.93
C PRO A 227 12.50 -7.79 -15.88
N TRP A 228 12.42 -6.53 -16.33
CA TRP A 228 12.44 -5.39 -15.44
C TRP A 228 11.18 -5.34 -14.56
N ALA A 229 10.01 -5.61 -15.13
CA ALA A 229 8.75 -5.62 -14.40
C ALA A 229 8.74 -6.70 -13.30
N ASP A 230 9.26 -7.89 -13.61
CA ASP A 230 9.35 -8.99 -12.66
C ASP A 230 10.32 -8.66 -11.52
N ASP A 231 11.50 -8.10 -11.83
CA ASP A 231 12.47 -7.66 -10.83
C ASP A 231 11.90 -6.54 -9.95
N TYR A 232 11.21 -5.57 -10.54
CA TYR A 232 10.59 -4.47 -9.81
C TYR A 232 9.50 -4.96 -8.84
N ILE A 233 8.61 -5.83 -9.32
CA ILE A 233 7.55 -6.41 -8.50
C ILE A 233 8.14 -7.22 -7.33
N ARG A 234 9.17 -8.02 -7.60
CA ARG A 234 9.78 -8.93 -6.62
C ARG A 234 10.66 -8.22 -5.58
N HIS A 235 11.39 -7.19 -5.98
CA HIS A 235 12.43 -6.57 -5.15
C HIS A 235 12.08 -5.17 -4.66
N VAL A 236 11.09 -4.51 -5.27
CA VAL A 236 10.65 -3.16 -4.89
C VAL A 236 9.25 -3.15 -4.31
N LEU A 237 8.24 -3.74 -4.96
CA LEU A 237 6.86 -3.68 -4.45
C LEU A 237 6.60 -4.68 -3.33
N PHE A 238 6.89 -5.95 -3.58
CA PHE A 238 6.51 -7.07 -2.72
C PHE A 238 7.72 -7.96 -2.42
N ASP A 239 8.72 -7.38 -1.77
CA ASP A 239 9.88 -8.09 -1.25
C ASP A 239 9.47 -9.06 -0.14
N GLU A 240 10.05 -10.25 -0.20
CA GLU A 240 9.91 -11.26 0.85
C GLU A 240 10.67 -10.77 2.11
N PRO A 241 10.10 -10.93 3.32
CA PRO A 241 10.81 -10.60 4.56
C PRO A 241 12.12 -11.39 4.66
N ASP A 242 13.21 -10.70 5.03
CA ASP A 242 14.53 -11.30 5.20
C ASP A 242 14.50 -12.53 6.11
N SER A 243 15.41 -13.47 5.85
CA SER A 243 15.57 -14.76 6.56
C SER A 243 15.84 -14.57 8.05
#